data_AF-A0A2A2K440-F1
#
_entry.id   AF-A0A2A2K440-F1
#
_cell.length_a   1.000
_cell.length_b   1.000
_cell.length_c   1.000
_cell.angle_alpha   90.00
_cell.angle_beta   90.00
_cell.angle_gamma   90.00
#
_symmetry.space_group_name_H-M   'P 1'
#
loop_
_entity.id
_entity.type
_entity.pdbx_description
1 polymer ?
#
loop_
_entity_poly.entity_id
_entity_poly.type
_entity_poly.pdbx_seq_one_letter_code
_entity_poly.pdbx_strand_id
1 'polypeptide(L)'
;MSFSVHDPLSGLEYNGHDLNTLFAQRRNLLSPGFWGMLRDILRFNRQSLADLEQQRIEPTTTLGAYLDEGGYGQRFIEHYIVPMGSAIWSMSRADMLGFPLAFFVRFCRNHGLLSVNQRPQWRVVAGGSRSYVAPLCRPFAERIRLGCRVHRCWAPSAMPRTTWCCTPTAACCHAVATPGPAGITASAAPNRRQLR
;
A
#
# COMPACT_ATOMS: atom_id res chain seq x y z
N MET A 1 2.18 -0.03 14.84
CA MET A 1 3.40 -0.17 14.02
C MET A 1 3.98 1.22 13.79
N SER A 2 5.26 1.32 13.47
CA SER A 2 5.88 2.54 12.94
C SER A 2 6.32 2.32 11.49
N PHE A 3 6.26 3.39 10.70
CA PHE A 3 6.87 3.44 9.38
C PHE A 3 8.32 3.91 9.52
N SER A 4 9.25 3.21 8.89
CA SER A 4 10.67 3.54 8.85
C SER A 4 11.22 3.34 7.46
N VAL A 5 12.03 4.29 7.02
CA VAL A 5 12.77 4.19 5.76
C VAL A 5 14.24 3.97 6.09
N HIS A 6 14.85 3.04 5.37
CA HIS A 6 16.30 2.88 5.27
C HIS A 6 16.62 2.89 3.78
N ASP A 7 17.33 3.91 3.32
CA ASP A 7 17.83 4.02 1.96
C ASP A 7 19.36 3.81 1.97
N PRO A 8 19.86 2.66 1.49
CA PRO A 8 21.29 2.36 1.51
C PRO A 8 22.09 3.17 0.48
N LEU A 9 21.46 3.83 -0.50
CA LEU A 9 22.14 4.65 -1.50
C LEU A 9 22.43 6.06 -0.97
N SER A 10 21.48 6.69 -0.29
CA SER A 10 21.69 8.00 0.36
C SER A 10 22.17 7.89 1.82
N GLY A 11 22.15 6.69 2.40
CA GLY A 11 22.42 6.46 3.83
C GLY A 11 21.37 7.10 4.75
N LEU A 12 20.18 7.41 4.23
CA LEU A 12 19.10 8.04 4.99
C LEU A 12 18.33 6.99 5.80
N GLU A 13 18.25 7.23 7.09
CA GLU A 13 17.38 6.49 8.01
C GLU A 13 16.53 7.45 8.83
N TYR A 14 15.23 7.17 8.90
CA TYR A 14 14.34 7.80 9.87
C TYR A 14 13.16 6.86 10.18
N ASN A 15 12.60 7.01 11.38
CA ASN A 15 11.41 6.28 11.79
C ASN A 15 10.38 7.29 12.33
N GLY A 16 9.18 7.30 11.76
CA GLY A 16 8.17 8.30 12.08
C GLY A 16 7.42 8.13 13.40
N HIS A 17 7.84 7.22 14.31
CA HIS A 17 7.14 6.94 15.59
C HIS A 17 7.10 8.16 16.52
N ASP A 18 8.26 8.67 16.93
CA ASP A 18 8.44 9.81 17.82
C ASP A 18 9.48 10.79 17.26
N LEU A 19 9.57 12.01 17.78
CA LEU A 19 10.60 12.99 17.37
C LEU A 19 12.03 12.44 17.53
N ASN A 20 12.31 11.67 18.58
CA ASN A 20 13.62 11.02 18.77
C ASN A 20 13.94 9.96 17.70
N THR A 21 12.94 9.26 17.17
CA THR A 21 13.15 8.26 16.11
C THR A 21 13.12 8.89 14.71
N LEU A 22 12.47 10.05 14.57
CA LEU A 22 12.50 10.89 13.37
C LEU A 22 13.90 11.45 13.14
N PHE A 23 14.58 11.84 14.21
CA PHE A 23 15.97 12.30 14.22
C PHE A 23 16.97 11.22 14.69
N ALA A 24 16.70 9.93 14.39
CA ALA A 24 17.61 8.82 14.68
C ALA A 24 19.05 9.13 14.20
N GLN A 25 19.18 9.78 13.05
CA GLN A 25 20.40 10.43 12.61
C GLN A 25 20.39 11.91 13.03
N ARG A 26 21.01 12.27 14.16
CA ARG A 26 21.00 13.65 14.72
C ARG A 26 21.50 14.73 13.75
N ARG A 27 22.34 14.40 12.77
CA ARG A 27 22.73 15.29 11.66
C ARG A 27 21.53 15.89 10.90
N ASN A 28 20.41 15.19 10.86
CA ASN A 28 19.19 15.64 10.20
C ASN A 28 18.53 16.84 10.90
N LEU A 29 18.83 17.09 12.19
CA LEU A 29 18.44 18.33 12.90
C LEU A 29 19.02 19.58 12.23
N LEU A 30 20.19 19.46 11.60
CA LEU A 30 20.90 20.54 10.92
C LEU A 30 20.73 20.50 9.39
N SER A 31 19.89 19.62 8.84
CA SER A 31 19.72 19.46 7.40
C SER A 31 18.51 20.27 6.88
N PRO A 32 18.71 21.36 6.11
CA PRO A 32 17.60 22.14 5.57
C PRO A 32 16.68 21.31 4.67
N GLY A 33 17.25 20.36 3.92
CA GLY A 33 16.50 19.43 3.08
C GLY A 33 15.61 18.47 3.88
N PHE A 34 16.05 18.02 5.05
CA PHE A 34 15.21 17.19 5.93
C PHE A 34 14.03 18.00 6.50
N TRP A 35 14.26 19.24 6.93
CA TRP A 35 13.19 20.15 7.36
C TRP A 35 12.22 20.52 6.22
N GLY A 36 12.72 20.65 4.99
CA GLY A 36 11.87 20.79 3.78
C GLY A 36 10.96 19.57 3.60
N MET A 37 11.53 18.36 3.66
CA MET A 37 10.77 17.11 3.59
C MET A 37 9.69 17.03 4.69
N LEU A 38 10.02 17.35 5.94
CA LEU A 38 9.04 17.35 7.05
C LEU A 38 7.89 18.35 6.82
N ARG A 39 8.22 19.54 6.29
CA ARG A 39 7.22 20.56 5.92
C ARG A 39 6.27 20.03 4.83
N ASP A 40 6.82 19.38 3.81
CA ASP A 40 6.05 18.82 2.71
C ASP A 40 5.17 17.64 3.14
N ILE A 41 5.61 16.80 4.08
CA ILE A 41 4.74 15.77 4.71
C ILE A 41 3.52 16.42 5.38
N LEU A 42 3.73 17.44 6.21
CA LEU A 42 2.65 18.12 6.91
C LEU A 42 1.74 18.92 5.96
N ARG A 43 2.31 19.44 4.86
CA ARG A 43 1.58 20.14 3.79
C ARG A 43 0.70 19.15 3.02
N PHE A 44 1.26 18.04 2.55
CA PHE A 44 0.56 16.99 1.82
C PHE A 44 -0.59 16.43 2.64
N ASN A 45 -0.34 16.02 3.88
CA ASN A 45 -1.36 15.43 4.74
C ASN A 45 -2.54 16.40 4.96
N ARG A 46 -2.29 17.72 5.01
CA ARG A 46 -3.35 18.74 5.17
C ARG A 46 -4.09 19.02 3.86
N GLN A 47 -3.35 19.32 2.80
CA GLN A 47 -3.93 19.72 1.50
C GLN A 47 -4.72 18.55 0.89
N SER A 48 -4.10 17.38 0.78
CA SER A 48 -4.74 16.22 0.14
C SER A 48 -6.03 15.77 0.83
N LEU A 49 -6.10 15.86 2.17
CA LEU A 49 -7.33 15.59 2.92
C LEU A 49 -8.42 16.64 2.63
N ALA A 50 -8.07 17.93 2.67
CA ALA A 50 -9.01 19.00 2.37
C ALA A 50 -9.52 18.94 0.91
N ASP A 51 -8.64 18.62 -0.05
CA ASP A 51 -8.98 18.47 -1.46
C ASP A 51 -9.88 17.24 -1.70
N LEU A 52 -9.63 16.13 -0.99
CA LEU A 52 -10.49 14.94 -1.04
C LEU A 52 -11.88 15.20 -0.43
N GLU A 53 -11.96 15.94 0.67
CA GLU A 53 -13.21 16.27 1.36
C GLU A 53 -14.04 17.31 0.62
N GLN A 54 -13.37 18.27 -0.03
CA GLN A 54 -14.01 19.34 -0.81
C GLN A 54 -14.10 19.00 -2.31
N GLN A 55 -13.92 17.71 -2.66
CA GLN A 55 -14.08 17.14 -4.01
C GLN A 55 -13.29 17.86 -5.11
N ARG A 56 -12.10 18.41 -4.78
CA ARG A 56 -11.18 19.08 -5.72
C ARG A 56 -10.21 18.13 -6.44
N ILE A 57 -10.25 16.83 -6.14
CA ILE A 57 -9.42 15.84 -6.81
C ILE A 57 -10.21 15.24 -7.97
N GLU A 58 -9.81 15.56 -9.20
CA GLU A 58 -10.42 14.96 -10.39
C GLU A 58 -10.18 13.44 -10.42
N PRO A 59 -11.11 12.63 -10.97
CA PRO A 59 -10.99 11.17 -10.99
C PRO A 59 -9.72 10.64 -11.68
N THR A 60 -9.15 11.43 -12.59
CA THR A 60 -7.95 11.12 -13.38
C THR A 60 -6.66 11.68 -12.78
N THR A 61 -6.71 12.49 -11.71
CA THR A 61 -5.50 13.06 -11.08
C THR A 61 -4.60 11.94 -10.54
N THR A 62 -3.37 11.88 -11.06
CA THR A 62 -2.33 10.98 -10.56
C THR A 62 -1.60 11.59 -9.37
N LEU A 63 -0.96 10.75 -8.56
CA LEU A 63 -0.12 11.24 -7.45
C LEU A 63 0.99 12.17 -7.96
N GLY A 64 1.67 11.80 -9.05
CA GLY A 64 2.74 12.60 -9.64
C GLY A 64 2.27 14.00 -10.07
N ALA A 65 1.18 14.08 -10.82
CA ALA A 65 0.64 15.36 -11.30
C ALA A 65 0.33 16.34 -10.15
N TYR A 66 -0.28 15.85 -9.07
CA TYR A 66 -0.59 16.65 -7.88
C TYR A 66 0.67 17.09 -7.10
N LEU A 67 1.71 16.25 -7.08
CA LEU A 67 2.99 16.57 -6.45
C LEU A 67 3.76 17.63 -7.25
N ASP A 68 3.72 17.55 -8.58
CA ASP A 68 4.36 18.53 -9.47
C ASP A 68 3.61 19.87 -9.46
N GLU A 69 2.28 19.87 -9.61
CA GLU A 69 1.42 21.07 -9.55
C GLU A 69 1.51 21.76 -8.19
N GLY A 70 1.50 20.99 -7.10
CA GLY A 70 1.65 21.51 -5.74
C GLY A 70 3.06 21.98 -5.40
N GLY A 71 4.06 21.80 -6.28
CA GLY A 71 5.45 22.18 -6.03
C GLY A 71 6.06 21.46 -4.82
N TYR A 72 5.93 20.13 -4.78
CA TYR A 72 6.47 19.30 -3.70
C TYR A 72 7.97 19.01 -3.90
N GLY A 73 8.75 19.08 -2.82
CA GLY A 73 10.20 18.88 -2.90
C GLY A 73 10.58 17.45 -3.23
N GLN A 74 11.54 17.26 -4.14
CA GLN A 74 12.03 15.94 -4.57
C GLN A 74 12.41 15.02 -3.39
N ARG A 75 12.93 15.56 -2.29
CA ARG A 75 13.27 14.75 -1.09
C ARG A 75 12.03 14.10 -0.45
N PHE A 76 10.88 14.78 -0.46
CA PHE A 76 9.60 14.22 -0.01
C PHE A 76 9.05 13.19 -1.00
N ILE A 77 9.21 13.44 -2.29
CA ILE A 77 8.80 12.50 -3.34
C ILE A 77 9.58 11.18 -3.19
N GLU A 78 10.91 11.25 -3.29
CA GLU A 78 11.80 10.08 -3.39
C GLU A 78 12.04 9.34 -2.06
N HIS A 79 12.01 10.02 -0.91
CA HIS A 79 12.32 9.39 0.38
C HIS A 79 11.13 9.23 1.32
N TYR A 80 9.95 9.77 1.01
CA TYR A 80 8.74 9.59 1.84
C TYR A 80 7.58 9.00 1.05
N ILE A 81 6.97 9.76 0.13
CA ILE A 81 5.63 9.42 -0.39
C ILE A 81 5.67 8.24 -1.37
N VAL A 82 6.67 8.21 -2.27
CA VAL A 82 6.84 7.11 -3.23
C VAL A 82 7.25 5.82 -2.51
N PRO A 83 8.31 5.79 -1.66
CA PRO A 83 8.65 4.57 -0.92
C PRO A 83 7.51 4.04 -0.05
N MET A 84 6.74 4.92 0.61
CA MET A 84 5.59 4.52 1.42
C MET A 84 4.49 3.86 0.58
N GLY A 85 4.18 4.37 -0.60
CA GLY A 85 3.14 3.78 -1.45
C GLY A 85 3.62 2.57 -2.24
N SER A 86 4.82 2.61 -2.83
CA SER A 86 5.46 1.44 -3.46
C SER A 86 5.58 0.26 -2.47
N ALA A 87 5.78 0.54 -1.18
CA ALA A 87 5.75 -0.47 -0.12
C ALA A 87 4.39 -1.15 0.08
N ILE A 88 3.30 -0.40 -0.04
CA ILE A 88 1.93 -0.86 0.24
C ILE A 88 1.36 -1.65 -0.94
N TRP A 89 1.55 -1.14 -2.16
CA TRP A 89 1.03 -1.75 -3.39
C TRP A 89 2.05 -2.60 -4.15
N SER A 90 3.26 -2.75 -3.60
CA SER A 90 4.35 -3.55 -4.15
C SER A 90 4.70 -3.20 -5.61
N MET A 91 4.71 -1.91 -5.97
CA MET A 91 4.81 -1.43 -7.36
C MET A 91 5.95 -0.44 -7.60
N SER A 92 6.31 -0.19 -8.87
CA SER A 92 7.46 0.67 -9.21
C SER A 92 7.24 2.15 -8.85
N ARG A 93 8.34 2.92 -8.83
CA ARG A 93 8.29 4.39 -8.71
C ARG A 93 7.43 5.03 -9.81
N ALA A 94 7.54 4.55 -11.04
CA ALA A 94 6.77 5.07 -12.17
C ALA A 94 5.28 4.77 -12.01
N ASP A 95 4.92 3.54 -11.64
CA ASP A 95 3.54 3.14 -11.36
C ASP A 95 2.95 3.95 -10.20
N MET A 96 3.75 4.21 -9.16
CA MET A 96 3.35 4.99 -8.00
C MET A 96 3.06 6.46 -8.35
N LEU A 97 3.89 7.09 -9.20
CA LEU A 97 3.62 8.44 -9.68
C LEU A 97 2.40 8.47 -10.63
N GLY A 98 2.16 7.41 -11.39
CA GLY A 98 0.95 7.24 -12.21
C GLY A 98 -0.33 6.85 -11.44
N PHE A 99 -0.25 6.60 -10.13
CA PHE A 99 -1.34 6.02 -9.36
C PHE A 99 -2.45 7.02 -9.02
N PRO A 100 -3.74 6.63 -8.98
CA PRO A 100 -4.84 7.57 -8.73
C PRO A 100 -4.79 8.22 -7.34
N LEU A 101 -4.68 9.55 -7.30
CA LEU A 101 -4.53 10.33 -6.06
C LEU A 101 -5.71 10.12 -5.11
N ALA A 102 -6.95 10.22 -5.61
CA ALA A 102 -8.15 10.09 -4.78
C ALA A 102 -8.23 8.73 -4.07
N PHE A 103 -7.73 7.65 -4.70
CA PHE A 103 -7.65 6.34 -4.08
C PHE A 103 -6.52 6.27 -3.05
N PHE A 104 -5.34 6.78 -3.37
CA PHE A 104 -4.19 6.87 -2.47
C PHE A 104 -4.53 7.61 -1.17
N VAL A 105 -5.05 8.84 -1.27
CA VAL A 105 -5.37 9.69 -0.11
C VAL A 105 -6.47 9.04 0.73
N ARG A 106 -7.51 8.49 0.10
CA ARG A 106 -8.60 7.79 0.81
C ARG A 106 -8.10 6.53 1.53
N PHE A 107 -7.19 5.77 0.90
CA PHE A 107 -6.53 4.65 1.56
C PHE A 107 -5.74 5.12 2.78
N CYS A 108 -4.84 6.09 2.61
CA CYS A 108 -3.98 6.59 3.69
C CYS A 108 -4.78 7.23 4.84
N ARG A 109 -5.91 7.90 4.55
CA ARG A 109 -6.87 8.38 5.56
C ARG A 109 -7.48 7.23 6.35
N ASN A 110 -8.06 6.24 5.65
CA ASN A 110 -8.73 5.10 6.29
C ASN A 110 -7.76 4.22 7.11
N HIS A 111 -6.47 4.25 6.79
CA HIS A 111 -5.41 3.51 7.48
C HIS A 111 -4.65 4.36 8.53
N GLY A 112 -5.04 5.61 8.74
CA GLY A 112 -4.40 6.53 9.70
C GLY A 112 -2.93 6.86 9.37
N LEU A 113 -2.52 6.72 8.11
CA LEU A 113 -1.14 6.97 7.65
C LEU A 113 -0.84 8.47 7.51
N LEU A 114 -1.86 9.30 7.26
CA LEU A 114 -1.75 10.76 7.23
C LEU A 114 -1.83 11.39 8.64
N SER A 115 -2.20 10.60 9.65
CA SER A 115 -2.37 11.06 11.04
C SER A 115 -1.03 11.16 11.76
N VAL A 116 -0.70 12.38 12.20
CA VAL A 116 0.49 12.65 13.03
C VAL A 116 0.22 12.28 14.50
N ASN A 117 -1.00 12.56 14.98
CA ASN A 117 -1.45 12.28 16.34
C ASN A 117 -2.37 11.06 16.38
N GLN A 118 -2.43 10.35 17.51
CA GLN A 118 -3.36 9.24 17.79
C GLN A 118 -3.40 8.14 16.70
N ARG A 119 -2.23 7.63 16.29
CA ARG A 119 -2.17 6.56 15.28
C ARG A 119 -2.80 5.25 15.78
N PRO A 120 -3.53 4.52 14.92
CA PRO A 120 -4.17 3.27 15.31
C PRO A 120 -3.15 2.18 15.70
N GLN A 121 -3.47 1.39 16.72
CA GLN A 121 -2.66 0.25 17.13
C GLN A 121 -2.83 -0.92 16.16
N TRP A 122 -2.03 -0.91 15.10
CA TRP A 122 -1.86 -2.03 14.18
C TRP A 122 -1.51 -3.33 14.92
N ARG A 123 -2.39 -4.34 14.81
CA ARG A 123 -2.19 -5.70 15.31
C ARG A 123 -1.64 -6.59 14.20
N VAL A 124 -0.89 -7.62 14.57
CA VAL A 124 -0.38 -8.65 13.66
C VAL A 124 -0.90 -10.02 14.11
N VAL A 125 -1.07 -10.94 13.17
CA VAL A 125 -1.45 -12.33 13.49
C VAL A 125 -0.21 -13.07 14.01
N ALA A 126 -0.32 -13.74 15.16
CA ALA A 126 0.74 -14.57 15.70
C ALA A 126 1.09 -15.70 14.72
N GLY A 127 2.39 -15.95 14.50
CA GLY A 127 2.84 -16.88 13.45
C GLY A 127 2.83 -16.28 12.02
N GLY A 128 2.56 -14.97 11.88
CA GLY A 128 2.61 -14.25 10.60
C GLY A 128 1.35 -14.42 9.74
N SER A 129 1.28 -13.70 8.62
CA SER A 129 0.09 -13.67 7.74
C SER A 129 -0.32 -15.03 7.17
N ARG A 130 0.61 -15.98 7.00
CA ARG A 130 0.25 -17.32 6.51
C ARG A 130 -0.61 -18.12 7.51
N SER A 131 -0.55 -17.80 8.81
CA SER A 131 -1.22 -18.59 9.86
C SER A 131 -2.75 -18.54 9.79
N TYR A 132 -3.35 -17.45 9.30
CA TYR A 132 -4.82 -17.36 9.17
C TYR A 132 -5.37 -18.12 7.95
N VAL A 133 -4.53 -18.48 6.98
CA VAL A 133 -4.99 -19.11 5.72
C VAL A 133 -5.57 -20.51 6.00
N ALA A 134 -4.87 -21.33 6.78
CA ALA A 134 -5.32 -22.69 7.09
C ALA A 134 -6.70 -22.74 7.80
N PRO A 135 -6.97 -22.01 8.90
CA PRO A 135 -8.29 -22.01 9.52
C PRO A 135 -9.37 -21.36 8.64
N LEU A 136 -9.04 -20.30 7.89
CA LEU A 136 -9.99 -19.64 6.97
C LEU A 136 -10.43 -20.58 5.84
N CYS A 137 -9.51 -21.38 5.30
CA CYS A 137 -9.78 -22.32 4.22
C CYS A 137 -10.45 -23.63 4.67
N ARG A 138 -10.39 -23.98 5.97
CA ARG A 138 -10.89 -25.26 6.50
C ARG A 138 -12.33 -25.62 6.06
N PRO A 139 -13.32 -24.71 6.03
CA PRO A 139 -14.69 -25.06 5.66
C PRO A 139 -14.89 -25.46 4.18
N PHE A 140 -13.89 -25.20 3.33
CA PHE A 140 -13.96 -25.46 1.89
C PHE A 140 -12.66 -26.05 1.32
N ALA A 141 -11.81 -26.65 2.18
CA ALA A 141 -10.48 -27.13 1.82
C ALA A 141 -10.51 -28.12 0.64
N GLU A 142 -11.50 -29.01 0.60
CA GLU A 142 -11.70 -30.01 -0.47
C GLU A 142 -12.08 -29.40 -1.84
N ARG A 143 -12.46 -28.12 -1.87
CA ARG A 143 -12.74 -27.36 -3.10
C ARG A 143 -11.52 -26.58 -3.60
N ILE A 144 -10.42 -26.53 -2.83
CA ILE A 144 -9.20 -25.81 -3.20
C ILE A 144 -8.31 -26.73 -4.05
N ARG A 145 -8.01 -26.29 -5.28
CA ARG A 145 -7.14 -27.02 -6.21
C ARG A 145 -5.80 -26.30 -6.37
N LEU A 146 -4.77 -26.81 -5.70
CA LEU A 146 -3.39 -26.32 -5.84
C LEU A 146 -2.72 -26.94 -7.08
N GLY A 147 -1.68 -26.29 -7.63
CA GLY A 147 -0.99 -26.74 -8.85
C GLY A 147 -1.81 -26.66 -10.15
N CYS A 148 -3.11 -26.34 -10.06
CA CYS A 148 -4.03 -26.28 -11.19
C CYS A 148 -3.98 -24.91 -11.88
N ARG A 149 -3.05 -24.73 -12.83
CA ARG A 149 -2.99 -23.51 -13.67
C ARG A 149 -4.27 -23.37 -14.49
N VAL A 150 -4.91 -22.20 -14.42
CA VAL A 150 -6.04 -21.86 -15.30
C VAL A 150 -5.50 -21.45 -16.67
N HIS A 151 -5.88 -22.18 -17.72
CA HIS A 151 -5.40 -21.94 -19.09
C HIS A 151 -6.33 -21.05 -19.93
N ARG A 152 -7.65 -21.10 -19.67
CA ARG A 152 -8.66 -20.32 -20.39
C ARG A 152 -9.89 -20.16 -19.50
N CYS A 153 -10.43 -18.95 -19.44
CA CYS A 153 -11.79 -18.66 -19.00
C CYS A 153 -12.53 -18.07 -20.20
N TRP A 154 -13.77 -18.49 -20.44
CA TRP A 154 -14.65 -17.87 -21.43
C TRP A 154 -16.09 -17.90 -20.92
N ALA A 155 -16.89 -16.91 -21.30
CA ALA A 155 -18.34 -16.96 -21.15
C ALA A 155 -18.94 -17.45 -22.48
N PRO A 156 -19.88 -18.41 -22.48
CA PRO A 156 -20.63 -18.75 -23.69
C PRO A 156 -21.52 -17.56 -24.09
N SER A 157 -21.58 -17.25 -25.39
CA SER A 157 -22.32 -16.10 -25.91
C SER A 157 -23.86 -16.23 -25.85
N ALA A 158 -24.35 -17.43 -25.54
CA ALA A 158 -25.74 -17.70 -25.21
C ALA A 158 -25.81 -18.88 -24.23
N MET A 159 -26.75 -18.83 -23.29
CA MET A 159 -27.16 -19.99 -22.49
C MET A 159 -28.68 -20.04 -22.38
N PRO A 160 -29.26 -21.21 -22.64
CA PRO A 160 -29.99 -21.84 -21.55
C PRO A 160 -29.53 -23.28 -21.29
N ARG A 161 -29.54 -23.65 -20.01
CA ARG A 161 -29.45 -25.02 -19.45
C ARG A 161 -28.20 -25.86 -19.77
N THR A 162 -27.41 -26.08 -18.72
CA THR A 162 -26.63 -27.30 -18.41
C THR A 162 -25.90 -28.00 -19.56
N THR A 163 -24.56 -27.91 -19.56
CA THR A 163 -23.67 -28.98 -19.07
C THR A 163 -22.27 -28.36 -18.82
N TRP A 164 -21.32 -29.23 -18.47
CA TRP A 164 -19.86 -29.18 -18.62
C TRP A 164 -19.12 -29.07 -17.27
N CYS A 165 -18.36 -30.13 -16.93
CA CYS A 165 -17.52 -30.26 -15.72
C CYS A 165 -16.07 -30.52 -16.19
N CYS A 166 -15.00 -30.24 -15.42
CA CYS A 166 -13.64 -30.64 -15.81
C CYS A 166 -13.19 -31.82 -14.98
N THR A 167 -12.81 -32.96 -15.56
CA THR A 167 -12.92 -33.50 -16.94
C THR A 167 -14.22 -33.21 -17.76
N PRO A 168 -14.21 -32.62 -18.98
CA PRO A 168 -13.54 -31.41 -19.52
C PRO A 168 -14.42 -30.10 -19.46
N THR A 169 -13.91 -29.02 -18.82
CA THR A 169 -14.55 -27.67 -18.53
C THR A 169 -15.23 -27.51 -17.15
N ALA A 170 -14.58 -26.90 -16.15
CA ALA A 170 -15.19 -26.73 -14.82
C ALA A 170 -16.13 -25.53 -14.83
N ALA A 171 -17.44 -25.76 -15.05
CA ALA A 171 -18.43 -24.69 -15.05
C ALA A 171 -18.61 -24.08 -13.65
N CYS A 172 -18.71 -22.76 -13.61
CA CYS A 172 -19.10 -21.98 -12.45
C CYS A 172 -20.06 -20.88 -12.91
N CYS A 173 -21.06 -20.54 -12.10
CA CYS A 173 -22.00 -19.46 -12.42
C CYS A 173 -21.33 -18.08 -12.44
N HIS A 174 -20.22 -17.95 -11.69
CA HIS A 174 -19.40 -16.74 -11.60
C HIS A 174 -17.94 -17.13 -11.48
N ALA A 175 -17.07 -16.46 -12.24
CA ALA A 175 -15.62 -16.55 -12.10
C ALA A 175 -15.07 -15.18 -11.66
N VAL A 176 -14.19 -15.18 -10.66
CA VAL A 176 -13.47 -13.98 -10.20
C VAL A 176 -11.99 -14.21 -10.47
N ALA A 177 -11.37 -13.30 -11.23
CA ALA A 177 -9.95 -13.34 -11.53
C ALA A 177 -9.29 -12.03 -11.06
N THR A 178 -8.15 -12.15 -10.38
CA THR A 178 -7.32 -11.00 -9.99
C THR A 178 -6.16 -10.85 -10.98
N PRO A 179 -5.85 -9.64 -11.48
CA PRO A 179 -4.62 -9.41 -12.24
C PRO A 179 -3.40 -9.71 -11.35
N GLY A 180 -2.33 -10.23 -11.95
CA GLY A 180 -1.11 -10.60 -11.24
C GLY A 180 -0.28 -9.37 -10.83
N PRO A 181 0.47 -9.43 -9.71
CA PRO A 181 1.31 -8.32 -9.27
C PRO A 181 2.62 -8.22 -10.09
N ALA A 182 2.97 -7.00 -10.49
CA ALA A 182 4.35 -6.61 -10.83
C ALA A 182 5.00 -6.05 -9.57
N GLY A 183 6.15 -6.60 -9.14
CA GLY A 183 6.59 -6.51 -7.75
C GLY A 183 7.68 -5.47 -7.41
N ILE A 184 7.57 -4.90 -6.21
CA ILE A 184 8.62 -4.29 -5.38
C ILE A 184 8.36 -4.71 -3.92
N THR A 185 9.41 -4.90 -3.11
CA THR A 185 9.30 -5.25 -1.68
C THR A 185 9.63 -4.08 -0.77
N ALA A 186 8.85 -3.93 0.31
CA ALA A 186 9.23 -3.15 1.48
C ALA A 186 8.88 -3.90 2.77
N SER A 187 9.49 -3.49 3.88
CA SER A 187 9.38 -4.20 5.16
C SER A 187 8.79 -3.31 6.25
N ALA A 188 7.71 -3.78 6.89
CA ALA A 188 7.19 -3.21 8.12
C ALA A 188 7.78 -3.98 9.32
N ALA A 189 8.66 -3.34 10.09
CA ALA A 189 9.24 -3.97 11.27
C ALA A 189 8.20 -4.06 12.42
N PRO A 190 7.98 -5.23 13.03
CA PRO A 190 7.13 -5.34 14.21
C PRO A 190 7.80 -4.65 15.41
N ASN A 191 7.02 -3.88 16.16
CA ASN A 191 7.51 -3.22 17.37
C ASN A 191 7.83 -4.28 18.44
N ARG A 192 9.13 -4.46 18.79
CA ARG A 192 9.58 -5.40 19.83
C ARG A 192 9.19 -4.90 21.22
N ARG A 193 7.90 -5.01 21.57
CA ARG A 193 7.36 -4.97 22.94
C ARG A 193 6.34 -6.09 23.16
N GLN A 194 6.86 -7.32 23.09
CA GLN A 194 6.48 -8.42 23.98
C GLN A 194 7.40 -8.32 25.22
N LEU A 195 7.02 -8.62 26.46
CA LEU A 195 5.77 -9.06 27.09
C LEU A 195 5.77 -8.58 28.56
N ARG A 196 4.59 -8.28 29.10
CA ARG A 196 4.07 -8.93 30.31
C ARG A 196 2.57 -9.12 30.12
#